data_AF-A0A2V5VJZ5-F1
#
_entry.id   AF-A0A2V5VJZ5-F1
#
_cell.length_a   1.000
_cell.length_b   1.000
_cell.length_c   1.000
_cell.angle_alpha   90.00
_cell.angle_beta   90.00
_cell.angle_gamma   90.00
#
_symmetry.space_group_name_H-M   'P 1'
#
loop_
_entity.id
_entity.type
_entity.pdbx_description
1 polymer ?
#
loop_
_entity_poly.entity_id
_entity_poly.type
_entity_poly.pdbx_seq_one_letter_code
_entity_poly.pdbx_strand_id
1 'polypeptide(L)'
;MENFICVQCGTQFDATATPPPRCTICEDERQFVHYGGQQWTTLARLAADHHNHFEDEAPQLIGIGTDPEFAIGQRALLLQSADG
;
A
#
# COMPACT_ATOMS: atom_id res chain seq x y z
N MET A 1 -15.68 10.24 7.66
CA MET A 1 -14.58 9.43 8.23
C MET A 1 -13.98 8.64 7.09
N GLU A 2 -12.67 8.54 7.02
CA GLU A 2 -11.93 7.92 5.92
C GLU A 2 -10.83 7.01 6.47
N ASN A 3 -10.53 5.92 5.76
CA ASN A 3 -9.33 5.13 6.02
C ASN A 3 -8.13 5.86 5.41
N PHE A 4 -7.12 6.12 6.22
CA PHE A 4 -5.89 6.79 5.77
C PHE A 4 -4.81 5.77 5.49
N ILE A 5 -4.08 6.01 4.40
CA ILE A 5 -2.97 5.17 3.95
C ILE A 5 -1.69 5.98 4.08
N CYS A 6 -0.68 5.44 4.76
CA CYS A 6 0.63 6.08 4.84
C CYS A 6 1.29 6.04 3.46
N VAL A 7 1.69 7.21 2.95
CA VAL A 7 2.34 7.30 1.62
C VAL A 7 3.69 6.58 1.58
N GLN A 8 4.39 6.51 2.72
CA GLN A 8 5.72 5.90 2.80
C GLN A 8 5.66 4.37 2.81
N CYS A 9 4.85 3.78 3.70
CA CYS A 9 4.83 2.31 3.87
C CYS A 9 3.59 1.61 3.29
N GLY A 10 2.59 2.36 2.84
CA GLY A 10 1.37 1.81 2.22
C GLY A 10 0.38 1.20 3.22
N THR A 11 0.67 1.23 4.52
CA THR A 11 -0.24 0.71 5.55
C THR A 11 -1.51 1.56 5.65
N GLN A 12 -2.66 0.89 5.58
CA GLN A 12 -3.98 1.50 5.82
C GLN A 12 -4.35 1.39 7.31
N PHE A 13 -4.90 2.48 7.85
CA PHE A 13 -5.41 2.58 9.21
C PHE A 13 -6.94 2.72 9.22
N ASP A 14 -7.53 2.47 10.38
CA ASP A 14 -8.97 2.57 10.61
C ASP A 14 -9.55 3.96 10.30
N ALA A 15 -10.86 3.95 10.01
CA ALA A 15 -11.57 5.14 9.59
C ALA A 15 -11.61 6.20 10.70
N THR A 16 -11.13 7.40 10.39
CA THR A 16 -11.09 8.53 11.33
C THR A 16 -11.52 9.82 10.64
N ALA A 17 -11.79 10.89 11.40
CA ALA A 17 -12.15 12.20 10.83
C ALA A 17 -10.93 12.95 10.27
N THR A 18 -9.74 12.67 10.82
CA THR A 18 -8.46 13.27 10.44
C THR A 18 -7.40 12.17 10.40
N PRO A 19 -6.33 12.32 9.62
CA PRO A 19 -5.26 11.32 9.58
C PRO A 19 -4.70 11.01 10.97
N PRO A 20 -4.20 9.77 11.20
CA PRO A 20 -3.48 9.46 12.43
C PRO A 20 -2.32 10.44 12.64
N PRO A 21 -2.01 10.81 13.89
CA PRO A 21 -0.92 11.75 14.17
C PRO A 21 0.45 11.17 13.78
N ARG A 22 0.55 9.83 13.76
CA ARG A 22 1.75 9.07 13.38
C ARG A 22 1.40 7.70 12.81
N CYS A 23 2.21 7.25 11.86
CA CYS A 23 2.25 5.90 11.33
C CYS A 23 3.19 5.06 12.19
N THR A 24 2.64 4.17 13.00
CA THR A 24 3.42 3.30 13.91
C THR A 24 4.40 2.38 13.17
N ILE A 25 4.12 2.04 11.91
CA ILE A 25 5.03 1.25 11.06
C ILE A 25 6.27 2.06 10.69
N CYS A 26 6.11 3.34 10.34
CA CYS A 26 7.24 4.22 10.01
C CYS A 26 7.98 4.77 11.24
N GLU A 27 7.39 4.67 12.43
CA GLU A 27 8.10 4.98 13.70
C GLU A 27 9.00 3.84 14.18
N ASP A 28 8.87 2.65 13.58
CA ASP A 28 9.81 1.56 13.82
C ASP A 28 11.19 1.97 13.30
N GLU A 29 12.22 1.83 14.14
CA GLU A 29 13.60 2.24 13.82
C GLU A 29 14.19 1.54 12.59
N ARG A 30 13.60 0.40 12.18
CA ARG A 30 14.00 -0.34 10.98
C ARG A 30 13.47 0.30 9.69
N GLN A 31 12.50 1.21 9.81
CA GLN A 31 11.90 1.90 8.67
C GLN A 31 12.47 3.30 8.51
N PHE A 32 12.78 3.67 7.27
CA PHE A 32 13.18 5.02 6.94
C PHE A 32 11.95 5.94 6.90
N VAL A 33 12.05 7.11 7.51
CA VAL A 33 11.05 8.17 7.40
C VAL A 33 11.50 9.14 6.31
N HIS A 34 10.61 9.41 5.35
CA HIS A 34 10.85 10.41 4.32
C HIS A 34 11.22 11.79 4.89
N TYR A 35 12.07 12.52 4.18
CA TYR A 35 12.53 13.86 4.57
C TYR A 35 11.38 14.87 4.79
N GLY A 36 10.28 14.72 4.05
CA GLY A 36 9.07 15.53 4.20
C GLY A 36 8.19 15.17 5.40
N GLY A 37 8.63 14.24 6.26
CA GLY A 37 7.84 13.68 7.34
C GLY A 37 6.81 12.65 6.85
N GLN A 38 5.88 12.28 7.73
CA GLN A 38 4.84 11.32 7.42
C GLN A 38 3.68 11.99 6.66
N GLN A 39 3.28 11.38 5.55
CA GLN A 39 2.21 11.86 4.68
C GLN A 39 1.12 10.80 4.55
N TRP A 40 -0.09 11.26 4.23
CA TRP A 40 -1.29 10.45 4.22
C TRP A 40 -2.06 10.64 2.92
N THR A 41 -2.57 9.54 2.38
CA THR A 41 -3.51 9.49 1.26
C THR A 41 -4.74 8.67 1.65
N THR A 42 -5.66 8.48 0.72
CA THR A 42 -6.82 7.58 0.86
C THR A 42 -6.91 6.69 -0.37
N LEU A 43 -7.66 5.60 -0.28
CA LEU A 43 -7.86 4.71 -1.43
C LEU A 43 -8.49 5.45 -2.62
N ALA A 44 -9.43 6.37 -2.37
CA ALA A 44 -10.07 7.16 -3.41
C ALA A 44 -9.09 8.10 -4.13
N ARG A 45 -8.10 8.66 -3.40
CA ARG A 45 -7.06 9.49 -4.00
C ARG A 45 -6.08 8.65 -4.82
N LEU A 46 -5.65 7.50 -4.30
CA LEU A 46 -4.78 6.58 -5.03
C LEU A 46 -5.45 6.06 -6.31
N ALA A 47 -6.73 5.71 -6.26
CA ALA A 47 -7.45 5.21 -7.43
C ALA A 47 -7.64 6.27 -8.54
N ALA A 48 -7.34 7.55 -8.27
CA ALA A 48 -7.46 8.60 -9.28
C ALA A 48 -6.27 8.61 -10.27
N ASP A 49 -5.10 8.12 -9.85
CA ASP A 49 -3.86 8.16 -10.62
C ASP A 49 -3.05 6.85 -10.59
N HIS A 50 -3.47 5.85 -9.80
CA HIS A 50 -2.88 4.51 -9.75
C HIS A 50 -3.90 3.44 -10.15
N HIS A 51 -3.38 2.32 -10.64
CA HIS A 51 -4.16 1.13 -10.97
C HIS A 51 -3.39 -0.13 -10.60
N ASN A 52 -4.10 -1.26 -10.50
CA ASN A 52 -3.44 -2.54 -10.31
C ASN A 52 -2.98 -3.10 -11.64
N HIS A 53 -1.73 -3.54 -11.64
CA HIS A 53 -1.08 -4.23 -12.74
C HIS A 53 -0.94 -5.72 -12.36
N PHE A 54 -1.14 -6.60 -13.33
CA PHE A 54 -1.12 -8.06 -13.16
C PHE A 54 -0.05 -8.67 -14.07
N GLU A 55 0.81 -9.50 -13.47
CA GLU A 55 1.94 -10.13 -14.16
C GLU A 55 1.97 -11.64 -13.87
N ASP A 56 2.28 -12.44 -14.89
CA ASP A 56 2.53 -13.88 -14.72
C ASP A 56 3.96 -14.07 -14.19
N GLU A 57 4.08 -14.42 -12.91
CA GLU A 57 5.37 -14.60 -12.23
C GLU A 57 5.94 -16.00 -12.45
N ALA A 58 5.06 -16.99 -12.49
CA ALA A 58 5.36 -18.41 -12.70
C ALA A 58 4.07 -19.16 -13.08
N PRO A 59 4.12 -20.43 -13.50
CA PRO A 59 2.91 -21.22 -13.71
C PRO A 59 2.01 -21.22 -12.48
N GLN A 60 0.75 -20.79 -12.64
CA GLN A 60 -0.27 -20.67 -11.58
C GLN A 60 0.03 -19.60 -10.52
N LEU A 61 0.98 -18.69 -10.75
CA LEU A 61 1.33 -17.62 -9.83
C LEU A 61 1.21 -16.26 -10.51
N ILE A 62 0.24 -15.46 -10.07
CA ILE A 62 -0.01 -14.11 -10.58
C ILE A 62 0.49 -13.08 -9.58
N GLY A 63 1.36 -12.18 -10.01
CA GLY A 63 1.73 -10.98 -9.27
C GLY A 63 0.69 -9.88 -9.46
N ILE A 64 0.34 -9.20 -8.38
CA ILE A 64 -0.58 -8.05 -8.38
C ILE A 64 0.17 -6.88 -7.75
N GLY A 65 0.63 -5.97 -8.61
CA GLY A 65 1.31 -4.73 -8.21
C GLY A 65 0.42 -3.51 -8.42
N THR A 66 0.87 -2.36 -7.91
CA THR A 66 0.24 -1.06 -8.16
C THR A 66 1.16 -0.26 -9.08
N ASP A 67 0.60 0.36 -10.12
CA ASP A 67 1.29 1.23 -11.07
C ASP A 67 0.58 2.60 -11.16
N PRO A 68 1.29 3.74 -11.02
CA PRO A 68 2.72 3.87 -10.71
C PRO A 68 3.15 3.23 -9.38
N GLU A 69 4.46 3.00 -9.17
CA GLU A 69 4.96 2.42 -7.92
C GLU A 69 4.52 3.25 -6.72
N PHE A 70 3.95 2.58 -5.72
CA PHE A 70 3.44 3.21 -4.50
C PHE A 70 4.13 2.65 -3.25
N ALA A 71 4.43 3.56 -2.32
CA ALA A 71 5.02 3.25 -1.02
C ALA A 71 6.30 2.40 -1.15
N ILE A 72 6.39 1.30 -0.42
CA ILE A 72 7.54 0.37 -0.46
C ILE A 72 7.52 -0.59 -1.66
N GLY A 73 6.64 -0.37 -2.64
CA GLY A 73 6.49 -1.26 -3.80
C GLY A 73 5.94 -2.64 -3.44
N GLN A 74 5.09 -2.73 -2.40
CA GLN A 74 4.48 -4.00 -2.01
C GLN A 74 3.58 -4.54 -3.14
N ARG A 75 3.71 -5.83 -3.42
CA ARG A 75 2.84 -6.58 -4.34
C ARG A 75 2.25 -7.80 -3.66
N ALA A 76 1.05 -8.18 -4.07
CA ALA A 76 0.45 -9.45 -3.67
C ALA A 76 0.82 -10.54 -4.69
N LEU A 77 0.85 -11.79 -4.23
CA LEU A 77 0.99 -12.97 -5.09
C LEU A 77 -0.25 -13.83 -4.91
N LEU A 78 -0.94 -14.11 -6.01
CA LEU A 78 -2.06 -15.04 -6.07
C LEU A 78 -1.57 -16.37 -6.62
N LEU A 79 -1.49 -17.37 -5.75
CA LEU A 79 -1.25 -18.76 -6.14
C LEU A 79 -2.60 -19.42 -6.45
N GLN A 80 -2.75 -19.98 -7.64
CA GLN A 80 -3.94 -20.70 -8.04
C GLN A 80 -3.75 -22.19 -7.73
N SER A 81 -4.63 -22.75 -6.89
CA SER A 81 -4.61 -24.16 -6.55
C SER A 81 -5.93 -24.84 -6.92
N ALA A 82 -5.96 -26.18 -6.93
CA ALA A 82 -7.20 -26.92 -7.21
C ALA A 82 -8.31 -26.63 -6.20
N ASP A 83 -7.95 -26.26 -4.97
CA ASP A 83 -8.89 -25.96 -3.88
C ASP A 83 -9.20 -24.44 -3.75
N GLY A 84 -8.64 -23.61 -4.65
CA GLY A 84 -8.62 -22.15 -4.54
C GLY A 84 -7.21 -21.63 -4.39
#